data_AF-A0A072V7Q0-F1
#
_entry.id   AF-A0A072V7Q0-F1
#
_cell.length_a   1.000
_cell.length_b   1.000
_cell.length_c   1.000
_cell.angle_alpha   90.00
_cell.angle_beta   90.00
_cell.angle_gamma   90.00
#
_symmetry.space_group_name_H-M   'P 1'
#
loop_
_entity.id
_entity.type
_entity.pdbx_description
1 polymer ?
#
loop_
_entity_poly.entity_id
_entity_poly.type
_entity_poly.pdbx_seq_one_letter_code
_entity_poly.pdbx_strand_id
1 'polypeptide(L)'
;MGSRSAEGEQSSLADDYDALISTTDVELLKRAWRNEKAAPEILRFESDLINRVKGQIELMEETVEEKLSVGSDPLSVSLYQMDLDRTLFLLRSYLRIRILKIEKYMFHIRKTQELWNRLSRDEKLFTERCTDDLKEHLESSVLSKLPENYQSYERQSVISEEDDMVPEPRLDTFVLCRSKEYLTGIQLEDGPVDDRQLSFPRMNLFCCFLKVRKPFNLIMLKKFKEVHPLSFNSASRLKLHPNLSIVATTTVMALPSVHSIW
;
A
#
# COMPACT_ATOMS: atom_id res chain seq x y z
N MET A 1 -21.65 -7.93 -54.64
CA MET A 1 -20.59 -7.80 -53.62
C MET A 1 -20.99 -6.69 -52.67
N GLY A 2 -20.97 -6.95 -51.36
CA GLY A 2 -21.26 -5.94 -50.34
C GLY A 2 -21.86 -6.53 -49.07
N SER A 3 -21.07 -7.34 -48.36
CA SER A 3 -21.38 -7.87 -47.03
C SER A 3 -21.46 -6.74 -46.01
N ARG A 4 -22.50 -6.74 -45.14
CA ARG A 4 -22.68 -5.76 -44.07
C ARG A 4 -22.64 -6.45 -42.71
N SER A 5 -21.55 -6.18 -41.99
CA SER A 5 -21.42 -6.00 -40.54
C SER A 5 -21.88 -7.12 -39.60
N ALA A 6 -20.91 -7.96 -39.20
CA ALA A 6 -20.92 -8.72 -37.95
C ALA A 6 -19.83 -8.13 -37.03
N GLU A 7 -20.10 -6.94 -36.46
CA GLU A 7 -19.22 -6.28 -35.50
C GLU A 7 -20.10 -5.66 -34.41
N GLY A 8 -20.57 -6.48 -33.48
CA GLY A 8 -21.45 -6.02 -32.39
C GLY A 8 -21.42 -6.86 -31.11
N GLU A 9 -20.80 -8.04 -31.10
CA GLU A 9 -20.95 -9.00 -29.99
C GLU A 9 -19.70 -9.16 -29.11
N GLN A 10 -18.58 -8.48 -29.40
CA GLN A 10 -17.33 -8.69 -28.65
C GLN A 10 -17.16 -7.84 -27.39
N SER A 11 -17.93 -6.77 -27.20
CA SER A 11 -17.77 -5.88 -26.04
C SER A 11 -18.50 -6.37 -24.78
N SER A 12 -19.55 -7.18 -24.91
CA SER A 12 -20.37 -7.61 -23.76
C SER A 12 -19.77 -8.80 -23.01
N LEU A 13 -19.02 -9.68 -23.68
CA LEU A 13 -18.45 -10.90 -23.07
C LEU A 13 -17.34 -10.63 -22.07
N ALA A 14 -16.58 -9.54 -22.24
CA ALA A 14 -15.51 -9.16 -21.30
C ALA A 14 -16.08 -8.59 -19.99
N ASP A 15 -17.13 -7.77 -20.09
CA ASP A 15 -17.82 -7.20 -18.93
C ASP A 15 -18.63 -8.27 -18.18
N ASP A 16 -19.18 -9.27 -18.88
CA ASP A 16 -19.91 -10.40 -18.29
C ASP A 16 -18.95 -11.40 -17.60
N TYR A 17 -17.71 -11.56 -18.10
CA TYR A 17 -16.67 -12.38 -17.45
C TYR A 17 -16.10 -11.72 -16.19
N ASP A 18 -15.95 -10.39 -16.18
CA ASP A 18 -15.51 -9.60 -15.02
C ASP A 18 -16.61 -9.50 -13.95
N ALA A 19 -17.89 -9.60 -14.33
CA ALA A 19 -19.03 -9.72 -13.42
C ALA A 19 -19.25 -11.15 -12.88
N LEU A 20 -18.95 -12.20 -13.67
CA LEU A 20 -18.99 -13.60 -13.23
C LEU A 20 -17.89 -13.92 -12.21
N ILE A 21 -16.76 -13.22 -12.30
CA ILE A 21 -15.77 -13.16 -11.22
C ILE A 21 -16.29 -12.12 -10.23
N SER A 22 -17.28 -12.47 -9.41
CA SER A 22 -17.51 -11.73 -8.18
C SER A 22 -16.16 -11.60 -7.48
N THR A 23 -15.59 -10.39 -7.39
CA THR A 23 -14.18 -10.22 -6.98
C THR A 23 -13.94 -11.01 -5.71
N THR A 24 -13.16 -12.08 -5.82
CA THR A 24 -13.03 -13.03 -4.71
C THR A 24 -12.39 -12.30 -3.53
N ASP A 25 -12.71 -12.67 -2.30
CA ASP A 25 -12.06 -12.06 -1.12
C ASP A 25 -10.53 -12.21 -1.20
N VAL A 26 -10.03 -13.25 -1.86
CA VAL A 26 -8.60 -13.45 -2.18
C VAL A 26 -8.06 -12.36 -3.11
N GLU A 27 -8.80 -11.94 -4.14
CA GLU A 27 -8.38 -10.86 -5.06
C GLU A 27 -8.40 -9.49 -4.36
N LEU A 28 -9.41 -9.25 -3.52
CA LEU A 28 -9.48 -8.06 -2.67
C LEU A 28 -8.28 -8.02 -1.71
N LEU A 29 -7.92 -9.16 -1.10
CA LEU A 29 -6.75 -9.27 -0.25
C LEU A 29 -5.44 -9.05 -1.03
N LYS A 30 -5.30 -9.60 -2.24
CA LYS A 30 -4.14 -9.35 -3.11
C LYS A 30 -4.00 -7.86 -3.42
N ARG A 31 -5.12 -7.15 -3.60
CA ARG A 31 -5.11 -5.69 -3.80
C ARG A 31 -4.69 -4.95 -2.53
N ALA A 32 -5.29 -5.25 -1.38
CA ALA A 32 -4.92 -4.64 -0.11
C ALA A 32 -3.43 -4.86 0.22
N TRP A 33 -2.94 -6.09 0.02
CA TRP A 33 -1.53 -6.44 0.18
C TRP A 33 -0.59 -5.63 -0.70
N ARG A 34 -0.88 -5.50 -2.01
CA ARG A 34 -0.05 -4.69 -2.92
C ARG A 34 -0.05 -3.22 -2.54
N ASN A 35 -1.21 -2.67 -2.19
CA ASN A 35 -1.34 -1.28 -1.78
C ASN A 35 -0.53 -1.01 -0.51
N GLU A 36 -0.68 -1.87 0.50
CA GLU A 36 0.05 -1.75 1.75
C GLU A 36 1.57 -1.86 1.52
N LYS A 37 2.02 -2.80 0.70
CA LYS A 37 3.44 -2.97 0.37
C LYS A 37 4.05 -1.73 -0.30
N ALA A 38 3.29 -1.05 -1.15
CA ALA A 38 3.78 0.10 -1.92
C ALA A 38 3.61 1.44 -1.19
N ALA A 39 2.67 1.57 -0.24
CA ALA A 39 2.43 2.82 0.46
C ALA A 39 3.54 3.12 1.49
N PRO A 40 4.04 4.37 1.57
CA PRO A 40 5.02 4.76 2.58
C PRO A 40 4.41 4.85 4.00
N GLU A 41 3.14 5.23 4.10
CA GLU A 41 2.37 5.28 5.34
C GLU A 41 1.47 4.05 5.53
N ILE A 42 0.98 3.86 6.76
CA ILE A 42 0.05 2.78 7.11
C ILE A 42 -1.35 3.07 6.54
N LEU A 43 -1.92 2.11 5.80
CA LEU A 43 -3.27 2.24 5.24
C LEU A 43 -4.33 1.80 6.26
N ARG A 44 -5.61 2.03 5.92
CA ARG A 44 -6.75 1.56 6.74
C ARG A 44 -6.75 0.04 6.81
N PHE A 45 -6.92 -0.50 8.01
CA PHE A 45 -7.13 -1.93 8.21
C PHE A 45 -8.51 -2.35 7.68
N GLU A 46 -8.52 -3.30 6.74
CA GLU A 46 -9.72 -3.86 6.13
C GLU A 46 -10.32 -4.98 6.99
N SER A 47 -10.82 -4.65 8.19
CA SER A 47 -11.31 -5.64 9.18
C SER A 47 -12.27 -6.67 8.60
N ASP A 48 -13.28 -6.20 7.85
CA ASP A 48 -14.34 -7.06 7.34
C ASP A 48 -13.81 -8.05 6.31
N LEU A 49 -12.91 -7.59 5.43
CA LEU A 49 -12.24 -8.44 4.44
C LEU A 49 -11.37 -9.49 5.12
N ILE A 50 -10.56 -9.09 6.10
CA ILE A 50 -9.67 -10.01 6.80
C ILE A 50 -10.46 -11.07 7.58
N ASN A 51 -11.58 -10.69 8.19
CA ASN A 51 -12.45 -11.64 8.89
C ASN A 51 -13.07 -12.66 7.93
N ARG A 52 -13.55 -12.23 6.75
CA ARG A 52 -14.08 -13.16 5.75
C ARG A 52 -13.00 -14.09 5.21
N VAL A 53 -11.81 -13.59 4.90
CA VAL A 53 -10.68 -14.43 4.46
C VAL A 53 -10.30 -15.45 5.53
N LYS A 54 -10.26 -15.07 6.80
CA LYS A 54 -9.99 -16.02 7.89
C LYS A 54 -11.03 -17.15 7.92
N GLY A 55 -12.32 -16.81 7.83
CA GLY A 55 -13.38 -17.82 7.75
C GLY A 55 -13.26 -18.71 6.51
N GLN A 56 -12.87 -18.16 5.35
CA GLN A 56 -12.60 -18.97 4.16
C GLN A 56 -11.42 -19.94 4.34
N ILE A 57 -10.35 -19.50 5.01
CA ILE A 57 -9.20 -20.35 5.33
C ILE A 57 -9.63 -21.49 6.26
N GLU A 58 -10.40 -21.20 7.31
CA GLU A 58 -10.90 -22.21 8.25
C GLU A 58 -11.75 -23.28 7.53
N LEU A 59 -12.65 -22.86 6.63
CA LEU A 59 -13.45 -23.80 5.82
C LEU A 59 -12.59 -24.63 4.84
N MET A 60 -11.55 -24.03 4.27
CA MET A 60 -10.61 -24.74 3.40
C MET A 60 -9.77 -25.76 4.18
N GLU A 61 -9.38 -25.43 5.41
CA GLU A 61 -8.68 -26.37 6.32
C GLU A 61 -9.55 -27.59 6.63
N GLU A 62 -10.83 -27.38 7.00
CA GLU A 62 -11.79 -28.46 7.23
C GLU A 62 -12.00 -29.32 5.97
N THR A 63 -12.13 -28.68 4.81
CA THR A 63 -12.29 -29.39 3.52
C THR A 63 -11.07 -30.27 3.22
N VAL A 64 -9.85 -29.79 3.45
CA VAL A 64 -8.63 -30.58 3.26
C VAL A 64 -8.60 -31.79 4.19
N GLU A 65 -8.97 -31.61 5.46
CA GLU A 65 -9.04 -32.69 6.44
C GLU A 65 -10.09 -33.75 6.07
N GLU A 66 -11.27 -33.33 5.64
CA GLU A 66 -12.32 -34.22 5.16
C GLU A 66 -11.83 -35.04 3.95
N LYS A 67 -11.22 -34.40 2.96
CA LYS A 67 -10.72 -35.08 1.75
C LYS A 67 -9.63 -36.10 2.06
N LEU A 68 -8.79 -35.81 3.04
CA LEU A 68 -7.79 -36.76 3.56
C LEU A 68 -8.44 -37.97 4.22
N SER A 69 -9.49 -37.76 5.03
CA SER A 69 -10.19 -38.82 5.77
C SER A 69 -10.97 -39.78 4.85
N VAL A 70 -11.57 -39.26 3.77
CA VAL A 70 -12.38 -40.02 2.81
C VAL A 70 -11.50 -40.82 1.83
N GLY A 71 -10.18 -40.64 1.85
CA GLY A 71 -9.27 -41.28 0.91
C GLY A 71 -9.46 -40.77 -0.51
N SER A 72 -9.70 -39.46 -0.67
CA SER A 72 -9.84 -38.82 -1.98
C SER A 72 -8.56 -38.96 -2.81
N ASP A 73 -8.69 -38.74 -4.12
CA ASP A 73 -7.55 -38.72 -5.05
C ASP A 73 -6.40 -37.82 -4.52
N PRO A 74 -5.15 -38.33 -4.44
CA PRO A 74 -4.03 -37.58 -3.89
C PRO A 74 -3.73 -36.26 -4.61
N LEU A 75 -3.97 -36.19 -5.93
CA LEU A 75 -3.75 -34.95 -6.70
C LEU A 75 -4.76 -33.88 -6.28
N SER A 76 -6.01 -34.26 -6.09
CA SER A 76 -7.07 -33.37 -5.62
C SER A 76 -6.76 -32.78 -4.25
N VAL A 77 -6.32 -33.61 -3.30
CA VAL A 77 -5.91 -33.15 -1.95
C VAL A 77 -4.73 -32.18 -2.05
N SER A 78 -3.73 -32.50 -2.88
CA SER A 78 -2.55 -31.65 -3.07
C SER A 78 -2.92 -30.27 -3.63
N LEU A 79 -3.88 -30.19 -4.56
CA LEU A 79 -4.34 -28.92 -5.11
C LEU A 79 -5.00 -28.04 -4.03
N TYR A 80 -5.88 -28.60 -3.20
CA TYR A 80 -6.50 -27.85 -2.11
C TYR A 80 -5.46 -27.35 -1.09
N GLN A 81 -4.48 -28.18 -0.73
CA GLN A 81 -3.39 -27.77 0.15
C GLN A 81 -2.56 -26.62 -0.44
N MET A 82 -2.21 -26.69 -1.73
CA MET A 82 -1.46 -25.63 -2.40
C MET A 82 -2.20 -24.29 -2.40
N ASP A 83 -3.52 -24.30 -2.61
CA ASP A 83 -4.31 -23.07 -2.63
C ASP A 83 -4.55 -22.50 -1.22
N LEU A 84 -4.69 -23.38 -0.22
CA LEU A 84 -4.68 -23.00 1.19
C LEU A 84 -3.36 -22.31 1.55
N ASP A 85 -2.22 -22.92 1.24
CA ASP A 85 -0.89 -22.39 1.52
C ASP A 85 -0.66 -21.02 0.86
N ARG A 86 -1.10 -20.85 -0.39
CA ARG A 86 -1.02 -19.56 -1.10
C ARG A 86 -1.83 -18.46 -0.41
N THR A 87 -3.03 -18.80 0.04
CA THR A 87 -3.93 -17.83 0.71
C THR A 87 -3.42 -17.46 2.09
N LEU A 88 -2.95 -18.46 2.85
CA LEU A 88 -2.28 -18.27 4.14
C LEU A 88 -1.03 -17.41 4.02
N PHE A 89 -0.17 -17.69 3.03
CA PHE A 89 1.02 -16.88 2.76
C PHE A 89 0.65 -15.41 2.51
N LEU A 90 -0.36 -15.17 1.68
CA LEU A 90 -0.81 -13.83 1.34
C LEU A 90 -1.31 -13.07 2.57
N LEU A 91 -2.16 -13.70 3.39
CA LEU A 91 -2.67 -13.11 4.62
C LEU A 91 -1.54 -12.81 5.62
N ARG A 92 -0.64 -13.77 5.85
CA ARG A 92 0.53 -13.61 6.74
C ARG A 92 1.44 -12.49 6.24
N SER A 93 1.70 -12.42 4.94
CA SER A 93 2.52 -11.37 4.33
C SER A 93 1.91 -9.98 4.53
N TYR A 94 0.59 -9.84 4.33
CA TYR A 94 -0.13 -8.58 4.58
C TYR A 94 0.00 -8.12 6.03
N LEU A 95 -0.29 -8.99 6.99
CA LEU A 95 -0.19 -8.65 8.41
C LEU A 95 1.25 -8.31 8.82
N ARG A 96 2.24 -9.07 8.34
CA ARG A 96 3.65 -8.83 8.63
C ARG A 96 4.12 -7.46 8.12
N ILE A 97 3.74 -7.06 6.91
CA ILE A 97 4.08 -5.75 6.36
C ILE A 97 3.52 -4.62 7.24
N ARG A 98 2.29 -4.77 7.72
CA ARG A 98 1.65 -3.78 8.59
C ARG A 98 2.36 -3.67 9.94
N ILE A 99 2.67 -4.79 10.58
CA ILE A 99 3.42 -4.82 11.85
C ILE A 99 4.77 -4.10 11.69
N LEU A 100 5.51 -4.37 10.61
CA LEU A 100 6.80 -3.71 10.36
C LEU A 100 6.68 -2.19 10.21
N LYS A 101 5.60 -1.72 9.56
CA LYS A 101 5.33 -0.26 9.46
C LYS A 101 4.95 0.34 10.82
N ILE A 102 4.13 -0.38 11.58
CA ILE A 102 3.71 0.05 12.93
C ILE A 102 4.92 0.17 13.84
N GLU A 103 5.77 -0.86 13.88
CA GLU A 103 7.00 -0.88 14.66
C GLU A 103 7.92 0.30 14.29
N LYS A 104 8.07 0.59 12.99
CA LYS A 104 8.92 1.70 12.52
C LYS A 104 8.38 3.08 12.89
N TYR A 105 7.05 3.26 12.92
CA TYR A 105 6.39 4.56 13.07
C TYR A 105 5.51 4.64 14.32
N MET A 106 5.82 3.86 15.36
CA MET A 106 4.95 3.65 16.52
C MET A 106 4.57 4.96 17.24
N PHE A 107 5.55 5.84 17.49
CA PHE A 107 5.32 7.11 18.18
C PHE A 107 4.49 8.08 17.33
N HIS A 108 4.79 8.18 16.02
CA HIS A 108 4.04 9.02 15.09
C HIS A 108 2.58 8.55 14.94
N ILE A 109 2.37 7.23 14.86
CA ILE A 109 1.02 6.63 14.79
C ILE A 109 0.23 6.88 16.08
N ARG A 110 0.86 6.74 17.25
CA ARG A 110 0.23 6.98 18.57
C ARG A 110 -0.18 8.45 18.75
N LYS A 111 0.63 9.40 18.26
CA LYS A 111 0.32 10.85 18.30
C LYS A 111 -0.84 11.23 17.37
N THR A 112 -0.97 10.56 16.22
CA THR A 112 -1.95 10.94 15.19
C THR A 112 -3.23 10.10 15.28
N GLN A 113 -4.31 10.68 15.83
CA GLN A 113 -5.59 9.98 16.04
C GLN A 113 -6.15 9.30 14.78
N GLU A 114 -6.05 9.95 13.63
CA GLU A 114 -6.52 9.39 12.37
C GLU A 114 -5.70 8.19 11.89
N LEU A 115 -4.39 8.11 12.23
CA LEU A 115 -3.58 6.92 11.97
C LEU A 115 -3.93 5.83 12.99
N TRP A 116 -4.10 6.20 14.25
CA TRP A 116 -4.58 5.29 15.30
C TRP A 116 -5.89 4.59 14.91
N ASN A 117 -6.82 5.31 14.30
CA ASN A 117 -8.10 4.78 13.83
C ASN A 117 -7.99 3.82 12.63
N ARG A 118 -6.82 3.77 11.96
CA ARG A 118 -6.56 2.84 10.85
C ARG A 118 -6.07 1.47 11.33
N LEU A 119 -5.70 1.31 12.60
CA LEU A 119 -5.19 0.06 13.14
C LEU A 119 -6.31 -0.88 13.59
N SER A 120 -6.06 -2.18 13.50
CA SER A 120 -6.89 -3.21 14.12
C SER A 120 -6.78 -3.16 15.66
N ARG A 121 -7.66 -3.87 16.37
CA ARG A 121 -7.59 -3.99 17.83
C ARG A 121 -6.26 -4.57 18.29
N ASP A 122 -5.81 -5.65 17.65
CA ASP A 122 -4.58 -6.34 18.01
C ASP A 122 -3.35 -5.50 17.67
N GLU A 123 -3.40 -4.76 16.56
CA GLU A 123 -2.36 -3.80 16.17
C GLU A 123 -2.23 -2.65 17.18
N LYS A 124 -3.34 -2.15 17.72
CA LYS A 124 -3.33 -1.11 18.77
C LYS A 124 -2.67 -1.62 20.04
N LEU A 125 -3.07 -2.82 20.49
CA LEU A 125 -2.48 -3.46 21.68
C LEU A 125 -0.97 -3.71 21.49
N PHE A 126 -0.57 -4.16 20.30
CA PHE A 126 0.85 -4.32 19.97
C PHE A 126 1.60 -2.98 20.02
N THR A 127 1.00 -1.93 19.45
CA THR A 127 1.61 -0.59 19.43
C THR A 127 1.80 -0.03 20.83
N GLU A 128 0.77 -0.12 21.70
CA GLU A 128 0.85 0.31 23.10
C GLU A 128 1.99 -0.37 23.84
N ARG A 129 1.99 -1.71 23.84
CA ARG A 129 3.03 -2.51 24.50
C ARG A 129 4.43 -2.18 23.98
N CYS A 130 4.60 -2.15 22.67
CA CYS A 130 5.90 -1.86 22.06
C CYS A 130 6.40 -0.44 22.40
N THR A 131 5.50 0.56 22.43
CA THR A 131 5.88 1.92 22.83
C THR A 131 6.28 2.00 24.30
N ASP A 132 5.57 1.29 25.18
CA ASP A 132 5.83 1.32 26.62
C ASP A 132 7.13 0.56 26.94
N ASP A 133 7.33 -0.62 26.34
CA ASP A 133 8.57 -1.42 26.47
C ASP A 133 9.80 -0.63 25.99
N LEU A 134 9.69 0.04 24.84
CA LEU A 134 10.79 0.83 24.29
C LEU A 134 11.09 2.05 25.16
N LYS A 135 10.05 2.71 25.70
CA LYS A 135 10.20 3.83 26.61
C LYS A 135 10.93 3.42 27.89
N GLU A 136 10.48 2.36 28.55
CA GLU A 136 11.12 1.84 29.77
C GLU A 136 12.57 1.44 29.52
N HIS A 137 12.84 0.79 28.38
CA HIS A 137 14.19 0.40 27.99
C HIS A 137 15.12 1.61 27.79
N LEU A 138 14.66 2.65 27.09
CA LEU A 138 15.45 3.86 26.86
C LEU A 138 15.68 4.65 28.15
N GLU A 139 14.64 4.76 29.00
CA GLU A 139 14.70 5.43 30.31
C GLU A 139 15.74 4.78 31.23
N SER A 140 15.67 3.45 31.37
CA SER A 140 16.58 2.69 32.23
C SER A 140 18.00 2.61 31.69
N SER A 141 18.18 2.50 30.37
CA SER A 141 19.49 2.26 29.77
C SER A 141 20.32 3.53 29.61
N VAL A 142 19.70 4.62 29.14
CA VAL A 142 20.41 5.83 28.68
C VAL A 142 19.82 7.11 29.29
N LEU A 143 18.51 7.36 29.16
CA LEU A 143 17.95 8.70 29.40
C LEU A 143 18.11 9.14 30.85
N SER A 144 17.96 8.24 31.82
CA SER A 144 18.18 8.54 33.25
C SER A 144 19.61 8.98 33.60
N LYS A 145 20.58 8.68 32.73
CA LYS A 145 22.00 9.05 32.91
C LYS A 145 22.36 10.34 32.18
N LEU A 146 21.47 10.85 31.33
CA LEU A 146 21.69 12.09 30.60
C LEU A 146 21.29 13.31 31.45
N PRO A 147 21.90 14.49 31.20
CA PRO A 147 21.44 15.73 31.81
C PRO A 147 19.97 16.01 31.50
N GLU A 148 19.26 16.69 32.40
CA GLU A 148 17.80 16.92 32.34
C GLU A 148 17.31 17.42 30.96
N ASN A 149 18.12 18.22 30.27
CA ASN A 149 17.79 18.76 28.96
C ASN A 149 17.71 17.73 27.81
N TYR A 150 18.17 16.50 28.03
CA TYR A 150 18.31 15.44 27.03
C TYR A 150 17.62 14.12 27.42
N GLN A 151 16.76 14.15 28.45
CA GLN A 151 16.10 12.93 28.95
C GLN A 151 14.85 12.53 28.14
N SER A 152 14.50 13.28 27.10
CA SER A 152 13.37 12.97 26.23
C SER A 152 13.77 11.98 25.13
N TYR A 153 12.89 11.03 24.82
CA TYR A 153 13.02 10.16 23.64
C TYR A 153 12.33 10.74 22.39
N GLU A 154 11.55 11.81 22.53
CA GLU A 154 10.79 12.43 21.44
C GLU A 154 11.47 13.66 20.86
N ARG A 155 12.26 14.36 21.68
CA ARG A 155 12.93 15.61 21.34
C ARG A 155 14.42 15.48 21.60
N GLN A 156 15.24 16.02 20.70
CA GLN A 156 16.68 16.05 20.87
C GLN A 156 17.10 16.90 22.07
N SER A 157 16.40 18.00 22.34
CA SER A 157 16.64 18.84 23.50
C SER A 157 15.37 19.58 23.95
N VAL A 158 15.40 20.17 25.14
CA VAL A 158 14.33 21.06 25.65
C VAL A 158 14.10 22.28 24.74
N ILE A 159 15.09 22.68 23.94
CA ILE A 159 15.01 23.83 23.03
C ILE A 159 14.34 23.45 21.68
N SER A 160 14.36 22.17 21.29
CA SER A 160 13.67 21.71 20.08
C SER A 160 12.18 22.04 20.22
N GLU A 161 11.56 22.72 19.25
CA GLU A 161 10.13 23.09 19.28
C GLU A 161 9.21 21.92 18.91
N GLU A 162 9.70 21.03 18.04
CA GLU A 162 9.00 19.87 17.49
C GLU A 162 9.66 18.55 17.95
N ASP A 163 8.94 17.45 17.74
CA ASP A 163 9.41 16.09 18.08
C ASP A 163 10.35 15.54 16.99
N ASP A 164 11.51 16.18 16.87
CA ASP A 164 12.55 15.96 15.85
C ASP A 164 13.19 14.56 15.88
N MET A 165 13.03 13.80 16.97
CA MET A 165 13.56 12.44 17.10
C MET A 165 12.53 11.34 16.76
N VAL A 166 11.28 11.72 16.47
CA VAL A 166 10.24 10.75 16.09
C VAL A 166 10.30 10.46 14.58
N PRO A 167 10.51 9.20 14.16
CA PRO A 167 10.55 8.87 12.75
C PRO A 167 9.15 9.00 12.11
N GLU A 168 9.09 9.66 10.94
CA GLU A 168 7.86 9.85 10.17
C GLU A 168 7.97 9.23 8.75
N PRO A 169 6.84 8.77 8.17
CA PRO A 169 6.83 8.30 6.79
C PRO A 169 7.02 9.45 5.80
N ARG A 170 7.91 9.25 4.81
CA ARG A 170 8.16 10.21 3.73
C ARG A 170 7.03 10.17 2.69
N LEU A 171 6.07 11.08 2.82
CA LEU A 171 4.88 11.17 1.96
C LEU A 171 5.17 11.71 0.54
N ASP A 172 6.39 12.17 0.28
CA ASP A 172 6.89 12.59 -1.04
C ASP A 172 7.55 11.44 -1.83
N THR A 173 7.53 10.22 -1.29
CA THR A 173 8.10 9.04 -1.95
C THR A 173 7.31 8.67 -3.20
N PHE A 174 8.04 8.31 -4.26
CA PHE A 174 7.46 7.83 -5.52
C PHE A 174 6.84 6.45 -5.38
N VAL A 175 5.68 6.25 -5.99
CA VAL A 175 5.06 4.93 -6.10
C VAL A 175 4.45 4.75 -7.48
N LEU A 176 4.34 3.48 -7.89
CA LEU A 176 3.76 3.12 -9.16
C LEU A 176 2.25 2.93 -9.02
N CYS A 177 1.50 3.58 -9.89
CA CYS A 177 0.05 3.53 -9.92
C CYS A 177 -0.42 2.91 -11.25
N ARG A 178 -1.49 2.12 -11.19
CA ARG A 178 -2.18 1.61 -12.38
C ARG A 178 -3.60 2.11 -12.38
N SER A 179 -3.99 2.76 -13.46
CA SER A 179 -5.39 3.11 -13.60
C SER A 179 -6.22 1.86 -13.84
N LYS A 180 -7.43 1.80 -13.25
CA LYS A 180 -8.40 0.73 -13.56
C LYS A 180 -9.24 1.07 -14.79
N GLU A 181 -9.33 2.35 -15.11
CA GLU A 181 -10.13 2.87 -16.21
C GLU A 181 -9.27 3.74 -17.13
N TYR A 182 -9.75 3.95 -18.35
CA TYR A 182 -9.09 4.87 -19.27
C TYR A 182 -9.29 6.31 -18.78
N LEU A 183 -8.23 6.91 -18.23
CA LEU A 183 -8.29 8.29 -17.76
C LEU A 183 -8.14 9.23 -18.97
N THR A 184 -9.24 9.81 -19.44
CA THR A 184 -9.21 10.91 -20.40
C THR A 184 -9.14 12.24 -19.65
N GLY A 185 -8.09 13.02 -19.88
CA GLY A 185 -8.01 14.44 -19.50
C GLY A 185 -8.10 14.73 -18.00
N ILE A 186 -7.18 14.21 -17.18
CA ILE A 186 -7.03 14.71 -15.80
C ILE A 186 -6.38 16.10 -15.89
N GLN A 187 -7.13 17.15 -15.55
CA GLN A 187 -6.57 18.48 -15.35
C GLN A 187 -5.83 18.50 -14.01
N LEU A 188 -4.49 18.55 -14.06
CA LEU A 188 -3.69 18.84 -12.86
C LEU A 188 -3.96 20.30 -12.46
N GLU A 189 -4.43 20.55 -11.25
CA GLU A 189 -4.93 21.88 -10.86
C GLU A 189 -3.82 22.95 -10.81
N ASP A 190 -2.55 22.56 -10.63
CA ASP A 190 -1.44 23.52 -10.44
C ASP A 190 -0.18 23.20 -11.27
N GLY A 191 -0.32 22.81 -12.55
CA GLY A 191 0.80 22.80 -13.50
C GLY A 191 1.06 24.19 -14.13
N PRO A 192 2.30 24.52 -14.55
CA PRO A 192 2.53 25.64 -15.46
C PRO A 192 1.60 25.49 -16.67
N VAL A 193 1.14 26.62 -17.21
CA VAL A 193 -0.01 26.72 -18.13
C VAL A 193 0.05 25.76 -19.33
N ASP A 194 1.25 25.33 -19.74
CA ASP A 194 1.48 24.37 -20.83
C ASP A 194 1.21 22.88 -20.52
N ASP A 195 1.19 22.45 -19.25
CA ASP A 195 1.04 21.02 -18.88
C ASP A 195 -0.37 20.64 -18.40
N ARG A 196 -1.33 21.56 -18.47
CA ARG A 196 -2.69 21.41 -17.90
C ARG A 196 -3.58 20.41 -18.63
N GLN A 197 -3.15 19.93 -19.80
CA GLN A 197 -3.79 18.82 -20.50
C GLN A 197 -2.80 17.68 -20.67
N LEU A 198 -2.70 16.85 -19.63
CA LEU A 198 -2.06 15.55 -19.77
C LEU A 198 -3.05 14.58 -20.41
N SER A 199 -2.98 14.48 -21.74
CA SER A 199 -3.53 13.34 -22.45
C SER A 199 -2.71 12.11 -22.04
N PHE A 200 -3.30 11.22 -21.27
CA PHE A 200 -2.75 9.89 -21.05
C PHE A 200 -2.85 9.15 -22.40
N PRO A 201 -1.73 8.85 -23.09
CA PRO A 201 -1.78 7.92 -24.20
C PRO A 201 -2.24 6.56 -23.65
N ARG A 202 -2.66 5.65 -24.53
CA ARG A 202 -3.25 4.32 -24.25
C ARG A 202 -2.36 3.33 -23.44
N MET A 203 -1.67 3.80 -22.41
CA MET A 203 -0.86 3.02 -21.47
C MET A 203 -1.58 3.02 -20.13
N ASN A 204 -1.74 1.84 -19.53
CA ASN A 204 -2.50 1.68 -18.29
C ASN A 204 -1.66 1.90 -17.01
N LEU A 205 -0.37 2.25 -17.16
CA LEU A 205 0.61 2.31 -16.07
C LEU A 205 1.28 3.69 -16.01
N PHE A 206 1.27 4.31 -14.83
CA PHE A 206 1.83 5.65 -14.62
C PHE A 206 2.62 5.72 -13.30
N CYS A 207 3.81 6.35 -13.35
CA CYS A 207 4.56 6.70 -12.14
C CYS A 207 4.11 8.06 -11.64
N CYS A 208 3.73 8.13 -10.37
CA CYS A 208 3.09 9.30 -9.80
C CYS A 208 3.66 9.57 -8.42
N PHE A 209 3.82 10.84 -8.05
CA PHE A 209 3.99 11.17 -6.65
C PHE A 209 2.72 10.79 -5.91
N LEU A 210 2.84 10.25 -4.71
CA LEU A 210 1.70 9.91 -3.90
C LEU A 210 1.80 10.68 -2.60
N LYS A 211 1.39 11.95 -2.64
CA LYS A 211 1.17 12.73 -1.42
C LYS A 211 -0.16 12.29 -0.83
N VAL A 212 -0.12 11.31 0.08
CA VAL A 212 -1.32 10.90 0.80
C VAL A 212 -1.74 12.06 1.69
N ARG A 213 -2.80 12.79 1.32
CA ARG A 213 -3.41 13.78 2.20
C ARG A 213 -4.80 13.32 2.58
N LYS A 214 -5.05 13.31 3.88
CA LYS A 214 -6.38 12.98 4.43
C LYS A 214 -7.38 14.11 4.11
N PRO A 215 -8.67 13.77 3.96
CA PRO A 215 -9.24 12.42 3.96
C PRO A 215 -9.02 11.77 2.59
N PHE A 216 -8.34 10.60 2.59
CA PHE A 216 -8.05 9.69 1.47
C PHE A 216 -8.27 10.23 0.05
N ASN A 217 -7.56 11.30 -0.30
CA ASN A 217 -7.39 11.72 -1.70
C ASN A 217 -5.93 11.41 -2.05
N LEU A 218 -5.72 10.41 -2.91
CA LEU A 218 -4.43 10.30 -3.61
C LEU A 218 -4.27 11.59 -4.44
N ILE A 219 -3.06 12.11 -4.56
CA ILE A 219 -2.78 13.32 -5.35
C ILE A 219 -1.65 12.99 -6.32
N MET A 220 -1.90 13.03 -7.62
CA MET A 220 -0.90 12.81 -8.69
C MET A 220 -0.05 14.08 -8.84
N LEU A 221 1.17 14.17 -8.29
CA LEU A 221 1.89 15.45 -8.34
C LEU A 221 2.67 15.74 -9.64
N LYS A 222 2.95 14.76 -10.52
CA LYS A 222 3.61 14.99 -11.84
C LYS A 222 3.83 13.69 -12.62
N LYS A 223 3.84 13.78 -13.95
CA LYS A 223 4.31 12.74 -14.88
C LYS A 223 5.83 12.86 -15.06
N PHE A 224 6.56 11.75 -14.96
CA PHE A 224 7.93 11.68 -15.48
C PHE A 224 7.85 11.50 -17.01
N LYS A 225 8.16 12.56 -17.76
CA LYS A 225 8.60 12.43 -19.16
C LYS A 225 10.13 12.24 -19.10
N GLU A 226 10.67 11.38 -19.94
CA GLU A 226 12.05 10.90 -19.90
C GLU A 226 13.11 11.96 -19.52
N VAL A 227 13.98 11.55 -18.59
CA VAL A 227 15.32 12.04 -18.22
C VAL A 227 15.72 13.43 -18.75
N HIS A 228 15.60 14.46 -17.90
CA HIS A 228 16.64 15.49 -17.78
C HIS A 228 16.64 16.07 -16.35
N PRO A 229 17.81 16.33 -15.74
CA PRO A 229 17.92 16.74 -14.36
C PRO A 229 17.71 18.25 -14.28
N LEU A 230 16.54 18.69 -13.83
CA LEU A 230 16.36 20.07 -13.41
C LEU A 230 15.68 20.09 -12.04
N SER A 231 16.24 20.92 -11.17
CA SER A 231 15.79 21.15 -9.80
C SER A 231 14.37 21.70 -9.80
N PHE A 232 13.50 21.19 -8.94
CA PHE A 232 12.15 21.73 -8.83
C PHE A 232 11.64 21.79 -7.39
N ASN A 233 11.66 23.02 -6.88
CA ASN A 233 10.92 23.52 -5.72
C ASN A 233 9.50 23.87 -6.15
N SER A 234 8.52 22.98 -5.95
CA SER A 234 7.10 23.31 -5.69
C SER A 234 6.20 22.10 -5.95
N ALA A 235 5.31 21.81 -4.99
CA ALA A 235 4.31 20.75 -5.05
C ALA A 235 2.92 21.35 -5.32
N SER A 236 2.17 20.72 -6.24
CA SER A 236 0.97 21.26 -6.88
C SER A 236 -0.25 20.33 -6.69
N ARG A 237 -1.45 20.87 -6.47
CA ARG A 237 -2.64 20.20 -5.88
C ARG A 237 -3.52 19.46 -6.91
N LEU A 238 -4.23 18.42 -6.46
CA LEU A 238 -5.28 17.68 -7.19
C LEU A 238 -6.18 16.90 -6.21
N LYS A 239 -7.46 16.69 -6.56
CA LYS A 239 -8.36 15.69 -5.93
C LYS A 239 -8.50 14.49 -6.86
N LEU A 240 -8.42 13.25 -6.36
CA LEU A 240 -8.56 12.04 -7.19
C LEU A 240 -9.92 11.36 -7.05
N HIS A 241 -10.39 10.85 -8.18
CA HIS A 241 -11.62 10.09 -8.39
C HIS A 241 -11.50 8.65 -7.82
N PRO A 242 -12.59 7.98 -7.41
CA PRO A 242 -12.61 6.64 -6.78
C PRO A 242 -11.99 5.46 -7.57
N ASN A 243 -11.53 5.66 -8.82
CA ASN A 243 -11.22 4.57 -9.74
C ASN A 243 -9.71 4.22 -9.87
N LEU A 244 -8.83 4.81 -9.06
CA LEU A 244 -7.39 4.45 -9.06
C LEU A 244 -7.05 3.23 -8.18
N SER A 245 -6.10 2.41 -8.63
CA SER A 245 -5.47 1.36 -7.82
C SER A 245 -3.95 1.47 -7.83
N ILE A 246 -3.30 1.29 -6.69
CA ILE A 246 -1.85 1.24 -6.60
C ILE A 246 -1.41 -0.12 -7.14
N VAL A 247 -0.40 -0.16 -8.01
CA VAL A 247 0.16 -1.42 -8.51
C VAL A 247 1.62 -1.47 -8.17
N ALA A 248 1.94 -2.34 -7.22
CA ALA A 248 3.28 -2.62 -6.81
C ALA A 248 3.99 -3.49 -7.87
N THR A 249 4.84 -2.86 -8.68
CA THR A 249 6.01 -3.55 -9.23
C THR A 249 7.21 -2.83 -8.67
N THR A 250 7.81 -3.36 -7.60
CA THR A 250 9.13 -2.88 -7.15
C THR A 250 10.16 -3.35 -8.17
N THR A 251 10.25 -2.67 -9.32
CA THR A 251 11.50 -2.66 -10.06
C THR A 251 12.34 -1.61 -9.36
N VAL A 252 13.29 -2.08 -8.57
CA VAL A 252 14.45 -1.28 -8.19
C VAL A 252 14.99 -0.74 -9.51
N MET A 253 14.80 0.56 -9.79
CA MET A 253 15.66 1.22 -10.76
C MET A 253 17.03 1.22 -10.13
N ALA A 254 17.78 0.14 -10.36
CA ALA A 254 19.21 0.15 -10.24
C ALA A 254 19.67 1.26 -11.18
N LEU A 255 20.02 2.40 -10.59
CA LEU A 255 20.81 3.40 -11.28
C LEU A 255 21.99 2.65 -11.91
N PRO A 256 22.27 2.81 -13.22
CA PRO A 256 23.47 2.23 -13.79
C PRO A 256 24.65 2.78 -12.99
N SER A 257 25.38 1.88 -12.34
CA SER A 257 26.71 2.15 -11.83
C SER A 257 27.55 2.65 -13.00
N VAL A 258 27.73 3.97 -13.09
CA VAL A 258 28.80 4.53 -13.89
C VAL A 258 30.04 4.52 -13.00
N HIS A 259 30.80 3.43 -13.13
CA HIS A 259 32.25 3.49 -12.91
C HIS A 259 32.79 4.69 -13.68
N SER A 260 33.60 5.53 -13.04
CA SER A 260 34.98 5.83 -13.45
C SER A 260 35.53 7.13 -12.85
N ILE A 261 36.67 6.99 -12.14
CA ILE A 261 37.86 7.85 -12.23
C ILE A 261 37.70 9.27 -11.63
N TRP A 262 38.07 9.48 -10.35
CA TRP A 262 39.42 9.70 -9.81
C TRP A 262 39.43 9.36 -8.32
#